data_AF-A0A3A4UZI6-F1
#
_entry.id   AF-A0A3A4UZI6-F1
#
_cell.length_a   1.000
_cell.length_b   1.000
_cell.length_c   1.000
_cell.angle_alpha   90.00
_cell.angle_beta   90.00
_cell.angle_gamma   90.00
#
_symmetry.space_group_name_H-M   'P 1'
#
loop_
_entity.id
_entity.type
_entity.pdbx_description
1 polymer ?
#
loop_
_entity_poly.entity_id
_entity_poly.type
_entity_poly.pdbx_seq_one_letter_code
_entity_poly.pdbx_strand_id
1 'polypeptide(L)'
;MKRITIALLLMVLVIVFEVFSVYPAKTLEKEESSKPVLSPTPSKSKSLLLLITKAENRTQARIDDLEKLFERIDSDKRLLQDEKTSLNKEITGFVDDLEKIKDSFSLENSSKEVRDSYKGVLEEKIYAYFIPKTRIIVVISNLISLEKRFEETVSKASRLVEDFKIQGKDTEDLEENIQGLSDRLDNIKKILEEDRLIMAELTISSSYKQTFTAVRKDLAKVRSEFGQARKNLAKIKKGLKDLDESSKDIETLKSSKKPSVTPKLKI
;
A
#
# COMPACT_ATOMS: atom_id res chain seq x y z
N MET A 1 10.94 -25.22 -24.45
CA MET A 1 9.75 -24.55 -23.87
C MET A 1 9.11 -25.24 -22.65
N LYS A 2 9.56 -26.43 -22.19
CA LYS A 2 8.99 -27.10 -21.00
C LYS A 2 9.72 -26.84 -19.66
N ARG A 3 10.77 -26.01 -19.62
CA ARG A 3 11.57 -25.76 -18.41
C ARG A 3 11.20 -24.47 -17.65
N ILE A 4 10.42 -23.58 -18.26
CA ILE A 4 9.99 -22.30 -17.64
C ILE A 4 8.76 -22.51 -16.73
N THR A 5 7.97 -23.56 -16.98
CA THR A 5 6.75 -23.84 -16.21
C THR A 5 7.02 -24.49 -14.84
N ILE A 6 8.19 -25.11 -14.64
CA ILE A 6 8.56 -25.77 -13.38
C ILE A 6 9.14 -24.75 -12.36
N ALA A 7 9.78 -23.67 -12.84
CA ALA A 7 10.32 -22.62 -11.97
C ALA A 7 9.21 -21.75 -11.33
N LEU A 8 8.07 -21.61 -12.00
CA LEU A 8 6.92 -20.83 -11.50
C LEU A 8 6.06 -21.60 -10.49
N LEU A 9 6.16 -22.93 -10.45
CA LEU A 9 5.40 -23.78 -9.51
C LEU A 9 6.13 -24.00 -8.17
N LEU A 10 7.47 -23.81 -8.13
CA LEU A 10 8.29 -23.97 -6.93
C LEU A 10 8.40 -22.69 -6.08
N MET A 11 8.03 -21.52 -6.60
CA MET A 11 8.07 -20.26 -5.86
C MET A 11 6.84 -20.00 -4.97
N VAL A 12 5.85 -20.90 -5.01
CA VAL A 12 4.56 -20.77 -4.29
C VAL A 12 4.51 -21.65 -3.02
N LEU A 13 5.58 -22.35 -2.66
CA LEU A 13 5.55 -23.42 -1.63
C LEU A 13 6.51 -23.26 -0.43
N VAL A 14 7.02 -22.06 -0.14
CA VAL A 14 7.91 -21.82 1.04
C VAL A 14 7.51 -20.59 1.86
N ILE A 15 6.21 -20.36 2.06
CA ILE A 15 5.73 -19.45 3.12
C ILE A 15 4.60 -20.15 3.86
N VAL A 16 4.96 -21.25 4.52
CA VAL A 16 4.13 -21.95 5.51
C VAL A 16 5.03 -22.25 6.68
N PHE A 17 4.65 -21.73 7.85
CA PHE A 17 5.24 -21.93 9.18
C PHE A 17 6.57 -21.23 9.49
N GLU A 18 6.49 -20.15 10.28
CA GLU A 18 7.08 -20.07 11.64
C GLU A 18 6.51 -18.86 12.39
N VAL A 19 5.35 -19.01 13.05
CA VAL A 19 4.92 -18.14 14.16
C VAL A 19 4.22 -19.00 15.22
N PHE A 20 5.00 -19.79 15.95
CA PHE A 20 4.77 -20.34 17.28
C PHE A 20 6.17 -20.84 17.66
N SER A 21 6.86 -20.42 18.70
CA SER A 21 6.45 -20.10 20.06
C SER A 21 7.68 -19.58 20.81
N VAL A 22 7.61 -18.42 21.49
CA VAL A 22 8.40 -18.17 22.71
C VAL A 22 7.61 -17.21 23.60
N TYR A 23 6.70 -17.75 24.40
CA TYR A 23 6.29 -17.07 25.64
C TYR A 23 7.43 -17.26 26.65
N PRO A 24 7.92 -16.21 27.32
CA PRO A 24 8.83 -16.40 28.44
C PRO A 24 8.07 -17.04 29.61
N ALA A 25 8.63 -18.14 30.13
CA ALA A 25 8.19 -18.75 31.37
C ALA A 25 8.33 -17.75 32.51
N LYS A 26 7.21 -17.41 33.17
CA LYS A 26 7.24 -16.70 34.45
C LYS A 26 7.91 -17.61 35.48
N THR A 27 9.05 -17.19 36.00
CA THR A 27 9.66 -17.74 37.20
C THR A 27 8.68 -17.64 38.36
N LEU A 28 8.32 -18.80 38.93
CA LEU A 28 7.60 -18.92 40.20
C LEU A 28 8.54 -18.49 41.32
N GLU A 29 8.39 -17.25 41.79
CA GLU A 29 8.83 -16.89 43.13
C GLU A 29 7.90 -17.53 44.15
N LYS A 30 8.53 -18.19 45.13
CA LYS A 30 7.89 -18.84 46.27
C LYS A 30 7.62 -17.77 47.33
N GLU A 31 6.41 -17.22 47.36
CA GLU A 31 5.98 -16.36 48.47
C GLU A 31 5.77 -17.17 49.75
N GLU A 32 6.41 -16.71 50.82
CA GLU A 32 6.15 -17.13 52.20
C GLU A 32 4.74 -16.71 52.62
N SER A 33 4.00 -17.69 53.14
CA SER A 33 2.65 -17.55 53.67
C SER A 33 2.64 -16.65 54.91
N SER A 34 2.15 -15.42 54.75
CA SER A 34 1.58 -14.63 55.83
C SER A 34 0.05 -14.57 55.67
N LYS A 35 -0.68 -14.85 56.75
CA LYS A 35 -2.15 -14.90 56.74
C LYS A 35 -2.74 -13.52 56.44
N PRO A 36 -3.64 -13.36 55.45
CA PRO A 36 -4.25 -12.07 55.18
C PRO A 36 -5.31 -11.75 56.25
N VAL A 37 -5.11 -10.62 56.94
CA VAL A 37 -6.18 -9.93 57.66
C VAL A 37 -7.16 -9.42 56.59
N LEU A 38 -8.33 -10.05 56.50
CA LEU A 38 -9.45 -9.61 55.65
C LEU A 38 -9.95 -8.25 56.14
N SER A 39 -9.37 -7.17 55.62
CA SER A 39 -10.02 -5.87 55.65
C SER A 39 -11.21 -5.91 54.66
N PRO A 40 -12.41 -5.50 55.08
CA PRO A 40 -13.55 -5.44 54.17
C PRO A 40 -13.23 -4.42 53.08
N THR A 41 -13.21 -4.86 51.82
CA THR A 41 -13.09 -3.96 50.67
C THR A 41 -14.20 -2.92 50.76
N PRO A 42 -13.90 -1.61 50.75
CA PRO A 42 -14.92 -0.59 50.83
C PRO A 42 -15.89 -0.74 49.65
N SER A 43 -17.19 -0.88 49.96
CA SER A 43 -18.23 -0.96 48.94
C SER A 43 -18.18 0.30 48.07
N LYS A 44 -17.93 0.14 46.77
CA LYS A 44 -17.87 1.26 45.82
C LYS A 44 -19.22 1.99 45.80
N SER A 45 -19.18 3.32 45.80
CA SER A 45 -20.40 4.13 45.71
C SER A 45 -21.10 3.91 44.36
N LYS A 46 -22.44 4.04 44.33
CA LYS A 46 -23.23 3.92 43.08
C LYS A 46 -22.75 4.87 41.98
N SER A 47 -22.29 6.08 42.35
CA SER A 47 -21.75 7.06 41.40
C SER A 47 -20.41 6.62 40.82
N LEU A 48 -19.54 6.01 41.62
CA LEU A 48 -18.27 5.44 41.16
C LEU A 48 -18.51 4.27 40.19
N LEU A 49 -19.42 3.35 40.53
CA LEU A 49 -19.79 2.23 39.66
C LEU A 49 -20.31 2.71 38.29
N LEU A 50 -21.19 3.71 38.27
CA LEU A 50 -21.69 4.27 37.01
C LEU A 50 -20.57 4.89 36.16
N LEU A 51 -19.58 5.55 36.80
CA LEU A 51 -18.44 6.13 36.12
C LEU A 51 -17.52 5.06 35.51
N ILE A 52 -17.24 3.99 36.27
CA ILE A 52 -16.46 2.83 35.81
C ILE A 52 -17.14 2.20 34.58
N THR A 53 -18.42 1.84 34.68
CA THR A 53 -19.16 1.24 33.55
C THR A 53 -19.15 2.13 32.31
N LYS A 54 -19.27 3.45 32.49
CA LYS A 54 -19.20 4.39 31.37
C LYS A 54 -17.81 4.45 30.73
N ALA A 55 -16.75 4.38 31.53
CA ALA A 55 -15.38 4.35 31.05
C ALA A 55 -15.11 3.05 30.28
N GLU A 56 -15.44 1.90 30.87
CA GLU A 56 -15.35 0.57 30.27
C GLU A 56 -16.06 0.50 28.92
N ASN A 57 -17.34 0.90 28.85
CA ASN A 57 -18.11 0.85 27.60
C ASN A 57 -17.49 1.70 26.49
N ARG A 58 -16.90 2.86 26.84
CA ARG A 58 -16.25 3.72 25.86
C ARG A 58 -14.90 3.19 25.42
N THR A 59 -14.14 2.57 26.31
CA THR A 59 -12.89 1.89 25.97
C THR A 59 -13.17 0.68 25.08
N GLN A 60 -14.19 -0.13 25.40
CA GLN A 60 -14.62 -1.26 24.57
C GLN A 60 -15.02 -0.82 23.16
N ALA A 61 -15.84 0.23 23.04
CA ALA A 61 -16.23 0.73 21.72
C ALA A 61 -15.03 1.13 20.84
N ARG A 62 -13.93 1.60 21.44
CA ARG A 62 -12.68 1.90 20.72
C ARG A 62 -11.92 0.64 20.32
N ILE A 63 -11.89 -0.38 21.18
CA ILE A 63 -11.33 -1.70 20.86
C ILE A 63 -12.08 -2.30 19.66
N ASP A 64 -13.42 -2.33 19.72
CA ASP A 64 -14.25 -2.86 18.63
C ASP A 64 -13.99 -2.15 17.28
N ASP A 65 -13.76 -0.83 17.32
CA ASP A 65 -13.45 -0.05 16.12
C ASP A 65 -12.04 -0.32 15.58
N LEU A 66 -11.06 -0.57 16.45
CA LEU A 66 -9.71 -0.99 16.07
C LEU A 66 -9.72 -2.39 15.44
N GLU A 67 -10.48 -3.32 16.00
CA GLU A 67 -10.66 -4.67 15.45
C GLU A 67 -11.32 -4.64 14.06
N LYS A 68 -12.35 -3.82 13.87
CA LYS A 68 -12.94 -3.61 12.53
C LYS A 68 -11.94 -3.02 11.54
N LEU A 69 -11.02 -2.15 12.01
CA LEU A 69 -9.96 -1.61 11.17
C LEU A 69 -8.94 -2.69 10.80
N PHE A 70 -8.57 -3.55 11.75
CA PHE A 70 -7.72 -4.72 11.53
C PHE A 70 -8.31 -5.62 10.44
N GLU A 71 -9.59 -6.02 10.55
CA GLU A 71 -10.26 -6.85 9.54
C GLU A 71 -10.27 -6.20 8.15
N ARG A 72 -10.49 -4.88 8.10
CA ARG A 72 -10.44 -4.13 6.84
C ARG A 72 -9.05 -4.13 6.22
N ILE A 73 -8.00 -3.99 7.02
CA ILE A 73 -6.61 -4.02 6.54
C ILE A 73 -6.26 -5.42 6.03
N ASP A 74 -6.62 -6.45 6.78
CA ASP A 74 -6.33 -7.83 6.42
C ASP A 74 -7.02 -8.25 5.10
N SER A 75 -8.27 -7.82 4.91
CA SER A 75 -9.04 -8.09 3.69
C SER A 75 -8.67 -7.22 2.47
N ASP A 76 -7.89 -6.14 2.63
CA ASP A 76 -7.54 -5.27 1.49
C ASP A 76 -6.50 -5.94 0.59
N LYS A 77 -6.90 -6.29 -0.64
CA LYS A 77 -6.04 -6.96 -1.64
C LYS A 77 -4.99 -6.03 -2.25
N ARG A 78 -5.06 -4.72 -1.99
CA ARG A 78 -4.15 -3.71 -2.55
C ARG A 78 -2.97 -3.43 -1.64
N LEU A 79 -3.06 -3.82 -0.37
CA LEU A 79 -1.96 -3.75 0.59
C LEU A 79 -1.03 -4.94 0.42
N LEU A 80 0.27 -4.69 0.53
CA LEU A 80 1.29 -5.72 0.59
C LEU A 80 1.26 -6.44 1.95
N GLN A 81 1.78 -7.66 2.00
CA GLN A 81 1.70 -8.50 3.19
C GLN A 81 2.50 -7.93 4.37
N ASP A 82 3.65 -7.33 4.10
CA ASP A 82 4.48 -6.62 5.07
C ASP A 82 3.77 -5.36 5.60
N GLU A 83 3.11 -4.59 4.72
CA GLU A 83 2.29 -3.44 5.11
C GLU A 83 1.14 -3.85 6.04
N LYS A 84 0.43 -4.94 5.72
CA LYS A 84 -0.61 -5.50 6.58
C LYS A 84 -0.06 -5.91 7.93
N THR A 85 1.05 -6.66 7.93
CA THR A 85 1.68 -7.17 9.15
C THR A 85 2.09 -6.02 10.07
N SER A 86 2.71 -4.97 9.52
CA SER A 86 3.12 -3.80 10.28
C SER A 86 1.93 -3.05 10.89
N LEU A 87 0.91 -2.73 10.09
CA LEU A 87 -0.29 -2.04 10.57
C LEU A 87 -1.05 -2.85 11.61
N ASN A 88 -1.22 -4.16 11.38
CA ASN A 88 -1.92 -5.05 12.29
C ASN A 88 -1.16 -5.20 13.62
N LYS A 89 0.17 -5.24 13.58
CA LYS A 89 1.00 -5.25 14.79
C LYS A 89 0.82 -3.96 15.60
N GLU A 90 0.85 -2.80 14.95
CA GLU A 90 0.59 -1.52 15.62
C GLU A 90 -0.81 -1.50 16.24
N ILE A 91 -1.86 -1.88 15.49
CA ILE A 91 -3.25 -1.93 15.99
C ILE A 91 -3.38 -2.87 17.19
N THR A 92 -2.79 -4.07 17.13
CA THR A 92 -2.83 -5.05 18.22
C THR A 92 -2.20 -4.47 19.49
N GLY A 93 -1.07 -3.77 19.38
CA GLY A 93 -0.44 -3.11 20.53
C GLY A 93 -1.37 -2.07 21.19
N PHE A 94 -2.13 -1.31 20.42
CA PHE A 94 -3.12 -0.37 20.99
C PHE A 94 -4.33 -1.08 21.60
N VAL A 95 -4.78 -2.20 21.02
CA VAL A 95 -5.82 -3.03 21.64
C VAL A 95 -5.34 -3.53 23.00
N ASP A 96 -4.15 -4.12 23.07
CA ASP A 96 -3.55 -4.61 24.31
C ASP A 96 -3.44 -3.50 25.38
N ASP A 97 -3.05 -2.28 24.99
CA ASP A 97 -2.94 -1.16 25.92
C ASP A 97 -4.31 -0.65 26.39
N LEU A 98 -5.32 -0.62 25.51
CA LEU A 98 -6.69 -0.28 25.89
C LEU A 98 -7.32 -1.34 26.80
N GLU A 99 -7.03 -2.62 26.60
CA GLU A 99 -7.47 -3.71 27.48
C GLU A 99 -6.86 -3.55 28.88
N LYS A 100 -5.57 -3.24 28.99
CA LYS A 100 -4.94 -2.95 30.30
C LYS A 100 -5.60 -1.78 31.03
N ILE A 101 -5.93 -0.69 30.32
CA ILE A 101 -6.63 0.47 30.90
C ILE A 101 -8.05 0.09 31.32
N LYS A 102 -8.74 -0.74 30.51
CA LYS A 102 -10.08 -1.21 30.84
C LYS A 102 -10.06 -2.06 32.12
N ASP A 103 -9.12 -3.00 32.22
CA ASP A 103 -8.97 -3.87 33.39
C ASP A 103 -8.65 -3.09 34.67
N SER A 104 -7.89 -1.99 34.56
CA SER A 104 -7.56 -1.15 35.71
C SER A 104 -8.77 -0.46 36.33
N PHE A 105 -9.82 -0.14 35.58
CA PHE A 105 -11.02 0.54 36.12
C PHE A 105 -11.69 -0.26 37.26
N SER A 106 -11.61 -1.59 37.20
CA SER A 106 -12.16 -2.47 38.24
C SER A 106 -11.40 -2.38 39.57
N LEU A 107 -10.14 -1.94 39.55
CA LEU A 107 -9.26 -1.82 40.72
C LEU A 107 -9.33 -0.44 41.38
N GLU A 108 -9.91 0.56 40.70
CA GLU A 108 -9.93 1.94 41.15
C GLU A 108 -10.96 2.18 42.24
N ASN A 109 -10.59 3.01 43.23
CA ASN A 109 -11.36 3.28 44.43
C ASN A 109 -11.90 4.71 44.49
N SER A 110 -11.55 5.55 43.51
CA SER A 110 -11.99 6.94 43.46
C SER A 110 -12.35 7.40 42.05
N SER A 111 -13.26 8.38 41.95
CA SER A 111 -13.59 8.97 40.65
C SER A 111 -12.42 9.73 40.01
N LYS A 112 -11.41 10.10 40.81
CA LYS A 112 -10.19 10.75 40.30
C LYS A 112 -9.34 9.74 39.53
N GLU A 113 -9.08 8.57 40.11
CA GLU A 113 -8.35 7.47 39.46
C GLU A 113 -8.99 7.10 38.13
N VAL A 114 -10.31 6.86 38.09
CA VAL A 114 -11.04 6.55 36.84
C VAL A 114 -10.85 7.61 35.78
N ARG A 115 -10.90 8.89 36.16
CA ARG A 115 -10.70 9.98 35.20
C ARG A 115 -9.26 10.05 34.72
N ASP A 116 -8.28 9.82 35.59
CA ASP A 116 -6.88 9.88 35.24
C ASP A 116 -6.49 8.71 34.31
N SER A 117 -6.95 7.49 34.58
CA SER A 117 -6.77 6.34 33.66
C SER A 117 -7.51 6.55 32.34
N TYR A 118 -8.73 7.09 32.40
CA TYR A 118 -9.51 7.36 31.18
C TYR A 118 -8.90 8.47 30.30
N LYS A 119 -8.06 9.38 30.83
CA LYS A 119 -7.33 10.34 30.00
C LYS A 119 -6.40 9.64 29.01
N GLY A 120 -5.77 8.53 29.41
CA GLY A 120 -4.95 7.72 28.49
C GLY A 120 -5.74 7.31 27.25
N VAL A 121 -6.96 6.82 27.43
CA VAL A 121 -7.89 6.46 26.33
C VAL A 121 -8.17 7.64 25.39
N LEU A 122 -8.24 8.87 25.92
CA LEU A 122 -8.51 10.07 25.12
C LEU A 122 -7.28 10.61 24.40
N GLU A 123 -6.10 10.46 25.01
CA GLU A 123 -4.82 10.87 24.44
C GLU A 123 -4.38 9.98 23.28
N GLU A 124 -4.88 8.75 23.27
CA GLU A 124 -4.77 7.85 22.15
C GLU A 124 -5.49 8.41 20.91
N LYS A 125 -4.74 9.17 20.11
CA LYS A 125 -5.15 9.77 18.82
C LYS A 125 -5.29 8.73 17.71
N ILE A 126 -5.70 7.52 18.07
CA ILE A 126 -5.85 6.32 17.23
C ILE A 126 -6.54 6.66 15.91
N TYR A 127 -7.74 7.26 15.95
CA TYR A 127 -8.49 7.56 14.73
C TYR A 127 -7.83 8.63 13.86
N ALA A 128 -7.18 9.63 14.49
CA ALA A 128 -6.51 10.71 13.78
C ALA A 128 -5.21 10.26 13.11
N TYR A 129 -4.68 9.10 13.51
CA TYR A 129 -3.43 8.54 13.04
C TYR A 129 -3.65 7.36 12.08
N PHE A 130 -4.31 6.29 12.53
CA PHE A 130 -4.44 5.05 11.77
C PHE A 130 -5.27 5.22 10.50
N ILE A 131 -6.44 5.87 10.59
CA ILE A 131 -7.30 6.04 9.41
C ILE A 131 -6.56 6.78 8.28
N PRO A 132 -5.91 7.94 8.54
CA PRO A 132 -5.08 8.57 7.52
C PRO A 132 -3.89 7.73 7.08
N LYS A 133 -3.16 7.07 8.00
CA LYS A 133 -1.99 6.24 7.68
C LYS A 133 -2.37 5.12 6.71
N THR A 134 -3.37 4.31 7.04
CA THR A 134 -3.87 3.24 6.18
C THR A 134 -4.32 3.77 4.82
N ARG A 135 -5.07 4.88 4.77
CA ARG A 135 -5.52 5.48 3.50
C ARG A 135 -4.35 5.90 2.62
N ILE A 136 -3.32 6.51 3.20
CA ILE A 136 -2.14 6.97 2.46
C ILE A 136 -1.36 5.77 1.91
N ILE A 137 -1.11 4.74 2.74
CA ILE A 137 -0.43 3.51 2.31
C ILE A 137 -1.19 2.87 1.14
N VAL A 138 -2.51 2.66 1.26
CA VAL A 138 -3.33 2.13 0.16
C VAL A 138 -3.19 2.95 -1.13
N VAL A 139 -3.14 4.29 -1.03
CA VAL A 139 -2.94 5.14 -2.22
C VAL A 139 -1.55 4.93 -2.82
N ILE A 140 -0.50 4.85 -2.01
CA ILE A 140 0.87 4.57 -2.46
C ILE A 140 0.93 3.23 -3.17
N SER A 141 0.43 2.14 -2.57
CA SER A 141 0.47 0.79 -3.14
C SER A 141 -0.31 0.71 -4.47
N ASN A 142 -1.43 1.43 -4.58
CA ASN A 142 -2.18 1.55 -5.85
C ASN A 142 -1.40 2.29 -6.93
N LEU A 143 -0.68 3.36 -6.58
CA LEU A 143 0.10 4.13 -7.54
C LEU A 143 1.36 3.37 -7.97
N ILE A 144 2.01 2.61 -7.08
CA ILE A 144 3.10 1.69 -7.44
C ILE A 144 2.59 0.63 -8.43
N SER A 145 1.40 0.06 -8.17
CA SER A 145 0.79 -0.92 -9.08
C SER A 145 0.38 -0.31 -10.43
N LEU A 146 0.10 1.00 -10.48
CA LEU A 146 -0.16 1.71 -11.72
C LEU A 146 1.14 2.00 -12.49
N GLU A 147 2.19 2.41 -11.77
CA GLU A 147 3.53 2.67 -12.29
C GLU A 147 4.08 1.43 -13.03
N LYS A 148 4.06 0.26 -12.40
CA LYS A 148 4.45 -1.02 -13.03
C LYS A 148 3.70 -1.32 -14.34
N ARG A 149 2.41 -1.03 -14.39
CA ARG A 149 1.61 -1.22 -15.63
C ARG A 149 2.04 -0.26 -16.74
N PHE A 150 2.47 0.95 -16.39
CA PHE A 150 3.08 1.87 -17.34
C PHE A 150 4.47 1.37 -17.78
N GLU A 151 5.34 0.90 -16.88
CA GLU A 151 6.65 0.31 -17.23
C GLU A 151 6.49 -0.84 -18.24
N GLU A 152 5.53 -1.75 -18.01
CA GLU A 152 5.21 -2.84 -18.94
C GLU A 152 4.75 -2.33 -20.31
N THR A 153 3.99 -1.23 -20.34
CA THR A 153 3.49 -0.62 -21.58
C THR A 153 4.61 0.07 -22.34
N VAL A 154 5.49 0.80 -21.64
CA VAL A 154 6.70 1.41 -22.19
C VAL A 154 7.57 0.34 -22.82
N SER A 155 7.83 -0.75 -22.11
CA SER A 155 8.65 -1.86 -22.61
C SER A 155 8.10 -2.47 -23.91
N LYS A 156 6.78 -2.59 -24.04
CA LYS A 156 6.14 -3.05 -25.28
C LYS A 156 6.25 -2.03 -26.41
N ALA A 157 6.07 -0.75 -26.11
CA ALA A 157 6.23 0.33 -27.09
C ALA A 157 7.66 0.43 -27.60
N SER A 158 8.67 0.33 -26.73
CA SER A 158 10.09 0.33 -27.10
C SER A 158 10.42 -0.79 -28.09
N ARG A 159 9.86 -1.99 -27.90
CA ARG A 159 10.05 -3.11 -28.84
C ARG A 159 9.45 -2.81 -30.22
N LEU A 160 8.25 -2.24 -30.27
CA LEU A 160 7.61 -1.87 -31.54
C LEU A 160 8.37 -0.77 -32.28
N VAL A 161 8.91 0.19 -31.53
CA VAL A 161 9.77 1.24 -32.10
C VAL A 161 11.04 0.64 -32.70
N GLU A 162 11.70 -0.27 -31.98
CA GLU A 162 12.87 -0.99 -32.51
C GLU A 162 12.52 -1.78 -33.79
N ASP A 163 11.38 -2.47 -33.82
CA ASP A 163 10.92 -3.18 -35.01
C ASP A 163 10.70 -2.24 -36.22
N PHE A 164 10.18 -1.03 -36.00
CA PHE A 164 10.03 -0.02 -37.05
C PHE A 164 11.36 0.58 -37.50
N LYS A 165 12.29 0.78 -36.56
CA LYS A 165 13.65 1.25 -36.85
C LYS A 165 14.40 0.27 -37.74
N ILE A 166 14.30 -1.03 -37.46
CA ILE A 166 14.87 -2.11 -38.31
C ILE A 166 14.27 -2.08 -39.72
N GLN A 167 13.00 -1.68 -39.87
CA GLN A 167 12.36 -1.49 -41.18
C GLN A 167 12.82 -0.21 -41.91
N GLY A 168 13.74 0.56 -41.32
CA GLY A 168 14.24 1.81 -41.88
C GLY A 168 13.28 2.99 -41.76
N LYS A 169 12.30 2.91 -40.85
CA LYS A 169 11.39 4.03 -40.57
C LYS A 169 12.06 5.02 -39.62
N ASP A 170 11.69 6.28 -39.76
CA ASP A 170 12.09 7.33 -38.81
C ASP A 170 11.31 7.17 -37.50
N THR A 171 12.04 6.97 -36.41
CA THR A 171 11.51 6.70 -35.08
C THR A 171 11.94 7.73 -34.03
N GLU A 172 12.64 8.81 -34.41
CA GLU A 172 13.28 9.74 -33.48
C GLU A 172 12.27 10.34 -32.47
N ASP A 173 11.15 10.88 -32.95
CA ASP A 173 10.08 11.43 -32.12
C ASP A 173 9.49 10.39 -31.13
N LEU A 174 9.38 9.12 -31.55
CA LEU A 174 8.85 8.06 -30.70
C LEU A 174 9.85 7.66 -29.62
N GLU A 175 11.13 7.60 -29.96
CA GLU A 175 12.23 7.33 -29.02
C GLU A 175 12.29 8.43 -27.93
N GLU A 176 12.20 9.70 -28.33
CA GLU A 176 12.17 10.83 -27.37
C GLU A 176 10.95 10.74 -26.44
N ASN A 177 9.75 10.48 -26.97
CA ASN A 177 8.54 10.36 -26.15
C ASN A 177 8.60 9.15 -25.19
N ILE A 178 9.21 8.03 -25.61
CA ILE A 178 9.44 6.85 -24.78
C ILE A 178 10.42 7.16 -23.66
N GLN A 179 11.55 7.79 -23.97
CA GLN A 179 12.55 8.19 -22.97
C GLN A 179 11.93 9.12 -21.93
N GLY A 180 11.25 10.18 -22.39
CA GLY A 180 10.58 11.12 -21.49
C GLY A 180 9.42 10.51 -20.69
N LEU A 181 8.86 9.38 -21.12
CA LEU A 181 7.91 8.60 -20.33
C LEU A 181 8.66 7.74 -19.28
N SER A 182 9.77 7.10 -19.65
CA SER A 182 10.62 6.31 -18.74
C SER A 182 11.13 7.18 -17.58
N ASP A 183 11.71 8.33 -17.87
CA ASP A 183 12.26 9.25 -16.86
C ASP A 183 11.21 9.68 -15.83
N ARG A 184 9.96 9.86 -16.28
CA ARG A 184 8.83 10.20 -15.40
C ARG A 184 8.44 9.04 -14.50
N LEU A 185 8.42 7.81 -15.04
CA LEU A 185 8.11 6.62 -14.25
C LEU A 185 9.18 6.38 -13.19
N ASP A 186 10.45 6.56 -13.52
CA ASP A 186 11.56 6.46 -12.56
C ASP A 186 11.41 7.49 -11.43
N ASN A 187 11.08 8.74 -11.75
CA ASN A 187 10.82 9.77 -10.74
C ASN A 187 9.56 9.46 -9.90
N ILE A 188 8.49 8.95 -10.50
CA ILE A 188 7.28 8.52 -9.77
C ILE A 188 7.63 7.41 -8.78
N LYS A 189 8.35 6.39 -9.25
CA LYS A 189 8.77 5.23 -8.47
C LYS A 189 9.59 5.64 -7.26
N LYS A 190 10.59 6.50 -7.47
CA LYS A 190 11.42 7.05 -6.39
C LYS A 190 10.58 7.73 -5.30
N ILE A 191 9.68 8.64 -5.69
CA ILE A 191 8.81 9.36 -4.73
C ILE A 191 7.93 8.37 -3.95
N LEU A 192 7.32 7.41 -4.65
CA LEU A 192 6.42 6.44 -4.02
C LEU A 192 7.15 5.49 -3.07
N GLU A 193 8.37 5.07 -3.40
CA GLU A 193 9.19 4.23 -2.53
C GLU A 193 9.67 4.99 -1.28
N GLU A 194 10.12 6.24 -1.45
CA GLU A 194 10.46 7.13 -0.34
C GLU A 194 9.26 7.34 0.61
N ASP A 195 8.10 7.71 0.06
CA ASP A 195 6.87 7.89 0.83
C ASP A 195 6.43 6.59 1.52
N ARG A 196 6.59 5.43 0.86
CA ARG A 196 6.24 4.14 1.48
C ARG A 196 7.10 3.87 2.71
N LEU A 197 8.41 4.11 2.62
CA LEU A 197 9.33 3.92 3.74
C LEU A 197 9.01 4.87 4.90
N ILE A 198 8.79 6.15 4.59
CA ILE A 198 8.36 7.16 5.58
C ILE A 198 7.10 6.69 6.31
N MET A 199 6.13 6.15 5.58
CA MET A 199 4.87 5.69 6.17
C MET A 199 5.06 4.40 7.00
N ALA A 200 5.97 3.51 6.61
CA ALA A 200 6.28 2.30 7.36
C ALA A 200 6.94 2.61 8.72
N GLU A 201 7.81 3.61 8.75
CA GLU A 201 8.54 4.04 9.97
C GLU A 201 7.74 4.99 10.86
N LEU A 202 6.65 5.56 10.34
CA LEU A 202 5.86 6.54 11.07
C LEU A 202 5.22 5.89 12.30
N THR A 203 5.30 6.58 13.44
CA THR A 203 4.67 6.19 14.72
C THR A 203 3.80 7.33 15.27
N ILE A 204 2.90 7.03 16.22
CA ILE A 204 1.97 8.04 16.77
C ILE A 204 2.67 9.16 17.58
N SER A 205 3.86 8.88 18.13
CA SER A 205 4.65 9.82 18.93
C SER A 205 5.41 10.85 18.08
N SER A 206 5.49 10.62 16.77
CA SER A 206 6.13 11.52 15.81
C SER A 206 5.22 12.70 15.42
N SER A 207 5.75 13.67 14.67
CA SER A 207 5.00 14.77 14.06
C SER A 207 4.11 14.31 12.88
N TYR A 208 3.40 13.19 13.02
CA TYR A 208 2.67 12.48 11.96
C TYR A 208 1.75 13.36 11.10
N LYS A 209 1.20 14.44 11.65
CA LYS A 209 0.37 15.41 10.91
C LYS A 209 1.17 16.12 9.81
N GLN A 210 2.41 16.52 10.11
CA GLN A 210 3.31 17.16 9.15
C GLN A 210 3.73 16.14 8.09
N THR A 211 4.07 14.91 8.50
CA THR A 211 4.39 13.82 7.58
C THR A 211 3.24 13.51 6.63
N PHE A 212 2.01 13.35 7.13
CA PHE A 212 0.84 13.14 6.26
C PHE A 212 0.61 14.30 5.29
N THR A 213 0.95 15.52 5.68
CA THR A 213 0.82 16.70 4.80
C THR A 213 1.88 16.69 3.70
N ALA A 214 3.12 16.36 4.04
CA ALA A 214 4.23 16.21 3.10
C ALA A 214 3.92 15.10 2.07
N VAL A 215 3.62 13.88 2.54
CA VAL A 215 3.29 12.74 1.69
C VAL A 215 2.08 13.05 0.78
N ARG A 216 1.06 13.76 1.27
CA ARG A 216 -0.07 14.16 0.40
C ARG A 216 0.33 15.10 -0.73
N LYS A 217 1.29 16.00 -0.48
CA LYS A 217 1.84 16.91 -1.50
C LYS A 217 2.62 16.11 -2.54
N ASP A 218 3.43 15.15 -2.11
CA ASP A 218 4.18 14.28 -3.00
C ASP A 218 3.26 13.40 -3.84
N LEU A 219 2.22 12.83 -3.24
CA LEU A 219 1.15 12.12 -3.96
C LEU A 219 0.40 13.02 -4.94
N ALA A 220 0.24 14.31 -4.68
CA ALA A 220 -0.35 15.24 -5.66
C ALA A 220 0.58 15.46 -6.85
N LYS A 221 1.89 15.59 -6.61
CA LYS A 221 2.93 15.65 -7.66
C LYS A 221 2.93 14.37 -8.50
N VAL A 222 2.93 13.19 -7.87
CA VAL A 222 2.86 11.89 -8.56
C VAL A 222 1.64 11.79 -9.47
N ARG A 223 0.46 12.21 -9.01
CA ARG A 223 -0.75 12.22 -9.85
C ARG A 223 -0.61 13.13 -11.08
N SER A 224 0.03 14.28 -10.91
CA SER A 224 0.34 15.20 -12.01
C SER A 224 1.30 14.54 -13.02
N GLU A 225 2.35 13.88 -12.54
CA GLU A 225 3.31 13.16 -13.38
C GLU A 225 2.63 12.03 -14.18
N PHE A 226 1.75 11.24 -13.55
CA PHE A 226 0.93 10.26 -14.27
C PHE A 226 0.02 10.91 -15.32
N GLY A 227 -0.48 12.12 -15.05
CA GLY A 227 -1.24 12.91 -16.02
C GLY A 227 -0.42 13.21 -17.28
N GLN A 228 0.85 13.57 -17.12
CA GLN A 228 1.76 13.81 -18.25
C GLN A 228 2.18 12.50 -18.92
N ALA A 229 2.44 11.45 -18.14
CA ALA A 229 2.76 10.11 -18.66
C ALA A 229 1.67 9.59 -19.61
N ARG A 230 0.39 9.82 -19.29
CA ARG A 230 -0.74 9.50 -20.18
C ARG A 230 -0.70 10.26 -21.49
N LYS A 231 -0.29 11.54 -21.49
CA LYS A 231 -0.16 12.32 -22.72
C LYS A 231 0.98 11.82 -23.59
N ASN A 232 2.14 11.49 -23.00
CA ASN A 232 3.25 10.87 -23.73
C ASN A 232 2.82 9.54 -24.35
N LEU A 233 2.13 8.69 -23.59
CA LEU A 233 1.61 7.43 -24.10
C LEU A 233 0.62 7.62 -25.26
N ALA A 234 -0.22 8.66 -25.22
CA ALA A 234 -1.11 8.99 -26.32
C ALA A 234 -0.35 9.42 -27.59
N LYS A 235 0.74 10.20 -27.44
CA LYS A 235 1.63 10.55 -28.56
C LYS A 235 2.31 9.33 -29.14
N ILE A 236 2.87 8.46 -28.29
CA ILE A 236 3.50 7.20 -28.71
C ILE A 236 2.51 6.33 -29.49
N LYS A 237 1.30 6.15 -28.95
CA LYS A 237 0.24 5.39 -29.63
C LYS A 237 -0.09 5.96 -31.00
N LYS A 238 -0.19 7.29 -31.12
CA LYS A 238 -0.46 7.95 -32.40
C LYS A 238 0.70 7.73 -33.38
N GLY A 239 1.94 8.01 -32.98
CA GLY A 239 3.09 7.85 -33.87
C GLY A 239 3.30 6.41 -34.32
N LEU A 240 3.10 5.41 -33.44
CA LEU A 240 3.13 4.00 -33.83
C LEU A 240 2.07 3.66 -34.89
N LYS A 241 0.88 4.26 -34.79
CA LYS A 241 -0.20 4.08 -35.77
C LYS A 241 0.15 4.74 -37.11
N ASP A 242 0.65 5.97 -37.08
CA ASP A 242 1.05 6.71 -38.28
C ASP A 242 2.18 5.97 -39.03
N LEU A 243 3.13 5.38 -38.29
CA LEU A 243 4.14 4.49 -38.87
C LEU A 243 3.53 3.23 -39.49
N ASP A 244 2.58 2.55 -38.84
CA ASP A 244 1.92 1.36 -39.41
C ASP A 244 1.13 1.66 -40.70
N GLU A 245 0.42 2.79 -40.75
CA GLU A 245 -0.35 3.18 -41.93
C GLU A 245 0.57 3.50 -43.12
N SER A 246 1.70 4.19 -42.90
CA SER A 246 2.67 4.48 -43.95
C SER A 246 3.29 3.24 -44.61
N SER A 247 3.34 2.09 -43.90
CA SER A 247 3.80 0.83 -44.49
C SER A 247 2.87 0.28 -45.57
N LYS A 248 1.56 0.50 -45.44
CA LYS A 248 0.55 -0.09 -46.35
C LYS A 248 0.56 0.60 -47.72
N ASP A 249 0.90 1.88 -47.75
CA ASP A 249 0.99 2.65 -48.99
C ASP A 249 2.21 2.24 -49.84
N ILE A 250 3.28 1.76 -49.21
CA ILE A 250 4.48 1.28 -49.93
C ILE A 250 4.22 -0.10 -50.59
N GLU A 251 3.45 -0.98 -49.95
CA GLU A 251 3.08 -2.28 -50.53
C GLU A 251 2.14 -2.14 -51.74
N THR A 252 1.16 -1.23 -51.68
CA THR A 252 0.23 -1.00 -52.80
C THR A 252 0.93 -0.42 -54.03
N LEU A 253 1.93 0.45 -53.85
CA LEU A 253 2.75 0.98 -54.95
C LEU A 253 3.65 -0.08 -55.60
N LYS A 254 4.17 -1.05 -54.84
CA LYS A 254 4.95 -2.18 -55.40
C LYS A 254 4.09 -3.16 -56.19
N SER A 255 2.81 -3.31 -55.85
CA SER A 255 1.86 -4.17 -56.58
C SER A 255 1.39 -3.57 -57.92
N SER A 256 1.54 -2.26 -58.14
CA SER A 256 0.96 -1.56 -59.31
C SER A 256 1.81 -1.58 -60.59
N LYS A 257 2.97 -2.26 -60.60
CA LYS A 257 3.90 -2.23 -61.75
C LYS A 257 4.21 -3.62 -62.31
N LYS A 258 3.18 -4.33 -62.78
CA LYS A 258 3.37 -5.43 -63.74
C LYS A 258 3.16 -4.87 -65.16
N PRO A 259 4.22 -4.60 -65.94
CA PRO A 259 4.05 -4.19 -67.33
C PRO A 259 3.38 -5.34 -68.08
N SER A 260 2.17 -5.11 -68.60
CA SER A 260 1.52 -5.99 -69.57
C SER A 260 2.31 -5.90 -70.87
N VAL A 261 3.29 -6.78 -71.03
CA VAL A 261 3.97 -6.98 -72.32
C VAL A 261 3.00 -7.73 -73.22
N THR A 262 2.25 -7.00 -74.04
CA THR A 262 1.48 -7.58 -75.14
C THR A 262 2.45 -7.94 -76.26
N PRO A 263 2.66 -9.23 -76.59
CA PRO A 263 3.51 -9.58 -77.73
C PRO A 263 2.80 -9.17 -79.03
N LYS A 264 3.40 -8.24 -79.78
CA LYS A 264 3.00 -7.97 -81.17
C LYS A 264 3.47 -9.15 -82.03
N LEU A 265 2.52 -9.97 -82.50
CA LEU A 265 2.78 -10.90 -83.60
C LEU A 265 3.09 -10.07 -84.87
N LYS A 266 4.26 -10.29 -85.46
CA LYS A 266 4.52 -9.92 -86.85
C LYS A 266 3.93 -11.02 -87.73
N ILE A 267 3.03 -10.65 -88.63
CA ILE A 267 2.60 -11.43 -89.80
C ILE A 267 3.31 -10.84 -91.01
#